data_AF-A0A382GNL0-F1
#
_entry.id   AF-A0A382GNL0-F1
#
_cell.length_a   1.000
_cell.length_b   1.000
_cell.length_c   1.000
_cell.angle_alpha   90.00
_cell.angle_beta   90.00
_cell.angle_gamma   90.00
#
_symmetry.space_group_name_H-M   'P 1'
#
loop_
_entity.id
_entity.type
_entity.pdbx_description
1 polymer ?
#
loop_
_entity_poly.entity_id
_entity_poly.type
_entity_poly.pdbx_seq_one_letter_code
_entity_poly.pdbx_strand_id
1 'polypeptide(L)'
;MNASGQDAVKIQIQAKVEGNEPILLNIEQPAPEVQLKKLPDGLEIKAKIEVNAAPVKGDDIPPLQKRARIINAAQAKAGIRILPNQVKVGRAGEVLQVAPPPFGGSRISTTGAKSLQVIPAEPEKLDRLRLFDGSVLRGNLIELNENRFLRWANEAAAEPLSFRFSSVDSIELAARKIQEENPPEKSGQNILLTFNNGDRIRGRLSKVDEKTFGMHTSFAGALDAKRENLASVILLPPSHETLYDASEGFSGWTPSNPNAWQAEGGDLFTVVSGSIGRVLPEKDALEIELEANWERSFYFRVQMFSDSQSRGYGSIGYDLSFSNNRMNLQVAKRKKGRLTRETIGSAVINDLFRSKSGHLRIYGNRKTKEFAVWLDGKQAARWKDGDDDFAPMGNSIVFYNQGGSSSLRLKDTTI
;
A
#
# COMPACT_ATOMS: atom_id res chain seq x y z
N MET A 1 -26.36 -36.36 -9.53
CA MET A 1 -25.45 -37.48 -9.20
C MET A 1 -24.08 -37.14 -9.75
N ASN A 2 -23.07 -37.29 -8.90
CA ASN A 2 -21.68 -36.91 -9.09
C ASN A 2 -20.98 -37.73 -10.19
N ALA A 3 -20.04 -37.10 -10.89
CA ALA A 3 -18.74 -37.71 -11.20
C ALA A 3 -17.73 -36.61 -11.56
N SER A 4 -16.85 -36.33 -10.61
CA SER A 4 -15.66 -35.51 -10.68
C SER A 4 -14.58 -36.18 -11.54
N GLY A 5 -14.17 -35.57 -12.65
CA GLY A 5 -12.87 -35.85 -13.26
C GLY A 5 -11.79 -35.10 -12.48
N GLN A 6 -11.23 -35.72 -11.44
CA GLN A 6 -9.98 -35.24 -10.84
C GLN A 6 -8.82 -35.76 -11.67
N ASP A 7 -8.08 -34.86 -12.31
CA ASP A 7 -6.78 -35.17 -12.89
C ASP A 7 -5.82 -35.57 -11.76
N ALA A 8 -5.34 -36.82 -11.79
CA ALA A 8 -4.40 -37.34 -10.80
C ALA A 8 -2.99 -36.77 -11.06
N VAL A 9 -2.52 -35.90 -10.17
CA VAL A 9 -1.14 -35.41 -10.18
C VAL A 9 -0.25 -36.47 -9.53
N LYS A 10 0.60 -37.14 -10.31
CA LYS A 10 1.66 -38.00 -9.77
C LYS A 10 2.85 -37.13 -9.36
N ILE A 11 3.21 -37.17 -8.08
CA ILE A 11 4.39 -36.48 -7.56
C ILE A 11 5.47 -37.53 -7.32
N GLN A 12 6.58 -37.43 -8.08
CA GLN A 12 7.80 -38.20 -7.80
C GLN A 12 8.79 -37.33 -7.05
N ILE A 13 9.24 -37.81 -5.89
CA ILE A 13 10.26 -37.12 -5.10
C ILE A 13 11.53 -37.97 -5.17
N GLN A 14 12.60 -37.38 -5.69
CA GLN A 14 13.95 -37.95 -5.65
C GLN A 14 14.72 -37.27 -4.52
N ALA A 15 15.15 -38.06 -3.54
CA ALA A 15 16.06 -37.61 -2.49
C ALA A 15 17.45 -38.19 -2.75
N LYS A 16 18.48 -37.34 -2.65
CA LYS A 16 19.88 -37.75 -2.80
C LYS A 16 20.64 -37.33 -1.54
N VAL A 17 21.31 -38.29 -0.91
CA VAL A 17 22.31 -38.03 0.13
C VAL A 17 23.68 -38.08 -0.56
N GLU A 18 24.54 -37.11 -0.25
CA GLU A 18 25.84 -37.00 -0.88
C GLU A 18 26.65 -38.29 -0.66
N GLY A 19 27.00 -38.99 -1.75
CA GLY A 19 27.74 -40.25 -1.72
C GLY A 19 26.95 -41.55 -1.93
N ASN A 20 25.60 -41.52 -2.00
CA ASN A 20 24.78 -42.74 -2.20
C ASN A 20 23.86 -42.68 -3.44
N GLU A 21 23.39 -43.86 -3.87
CA GLU A 21 22.40 -43.98 -4.95
C GLU A 21 21.03 -43.38 -4.55
N PRO A 22 20.31 -42.74 -5.48
CA PRO A 22 19.07 -42.04 -5.19
C PRO A 22 17.90 -42.99 -4.88
N ILE A 23 17.08 -42.61 -3.90
CA ILE A 23 15.86 -43.34 -3.53
C ILE A 23 14.65 -42.64 -4.17
N LEU A 24 13.78 -43.43 -4.82
CA LEU A 24 12.55 -42.96 -5.46
C LEU A 24 11.34 -43.18 -4.54
N LEU A 25 10.59 -42.11 -4.26
CA LEU A 25 9.33 -42.18 -3.53
C LEU A 25 8.18 -41.74 -4.44
N ASN A 26 7.20 -42.62 -4.62
CA ASN A 26 5.94 -42.35 -5.33
C ASN A 26 4.83 -42.11 -4.30
N ILE A 27 4.16 -40.97 -4.37
CA ILE A 27 3.00 -40.65 -3.51
C ILE A 27 1.77 -40.48 -4.41
N GLU A 28 0.78 -41.34 -4.23
CA GLU A 28 -0.57 -41.19 -4.81
C GLU A 28 -1.53 -40.84 -3.66
N GLN A 29 -2.25 -39.72 -3.79
CA GLN A 29 -3.23 -39.22 -2.81
C GLN A 29 -4.67 -39.56 -3.25
N PRO A 30 -5.70 -39.58 -2.34
CA PRO A 30 -5.82 -38.79 -1.12
C PRO A 30 -5.36 -39.52 0.14
N ALA A 31 -4.41 -38.93 0.87
CA ALA A 31 -3.72 -39.56 1.99
C ALA A 31 -4.53 -39.52 3.31
N PRO A 32 -4.50 -40.58 4.13
CA PRO A 32 -4.62 -40.45 5.58
C PRO A 32 -3.25 -40.07 6.18
N GLU A 33 -3.28 -39.39 7.33
CA GLU A 33 -2.15 -38.95 8.16
C GLU A 33 -0.88 -39.83 8.07
N VAL A 34 0.23 -39.23 7.64
CA VAL A 34 1.57 -39.83 7.79
C VAL A 34 2.27 -39.14 8.95
N GLN A 35 2.52 -39.89 10.03
CA GLN A 35 3.35 -39.46 11.14
C GLN A 35 4.80 -39.30 10.70
N LEU A 36 5.33 -38.07 10.79
CA LEU A 36 6.73 -37.76 10.52
C LEU A 36 7.64 -38.37 11.59
N LYS A 37 8.25 -39.53 11.31
CA LYS A 37 9.45 -39.97 12.05
C LYS A 37 10.60 -39.01 11.73
N LYS A 38 11.25 -38.50 12.79
CA LYS A 38 12.41 -37.59 12.73
C LYS A 38 13.41 -37.99 11.62
N LEU A 39 13.58 -37.10 10.63
CA LEU A 39 14.66 -37.19 9.65
C LEU A 39 15.96 -36.63 10.27
N PRO A 40 17.14 -37.20 9.97
CA PRO A 40 18.41 -36.69 10.47
C PRO A 40 18.77 -35.31 9.89
N ASP A 41 19.51 -34.52 10.67
CA ASP A 41 19.96 -33.18 10.28
C ASP A 41 20.91 -33.23 9.08
N GLY A 42 20.69 -32.35 8.10
CA GLY A 42 21.56 -32.18 6.92
C GLY A 42 21.00 -32.63 5.57
N LEU A 43 19.69 -32.94 5.47
CA LEU A 43 19.08 -33.37 4.20
C LEU A 43 18.72 -32.17 3.30
N GLU A 44 19.29 -32.11 2.09
CA GLU A 44 18.86 -31.17 1.04
C GLU A 44 17.79 -31.84 0.16
N ILE A 45 16.55 -31.35 0.20
CA ILE A 45 15.44 -31.87 -0.63
C ILE A 45 15.33 -31.00 -1.88
N LYS A 46 15.56 -31.58 -3.07
CA LYS A 46 15.27 -30.94 -4.36
C LYS A 46 14.05 -31.58 -4.99
N ALA A 47 12.89 -30.95 -4.84
CA ALA A 47 11.68 -31.38 -5.53
C ALA A 47 11.71 -30.85 -6.97
N LYS A 48 11.52 -31.75 -7.94
CA LYS A 48 11.28 -31.40 -9.35
C LYS A 48 9.83 -31.78 -9.67
N ILE A 49 8.99 -30.81 -9.98
CA ILE A 49 7.60 -31.05 -10.38
C ILE A 49 7.59 -31.13 -11.91
N GLU A 50 7.38 -32.32 -12.46
CA GLU A 50 7.14 -32.50 -13.90
C GLU A 50 5.64 -32.69 -14.14
N VAL A 51 5.02 -31.71 -14.81
CA VAL A 51 3.62 -31.79 -15.22
C VAL A 51 3.59 -32.32 -16.66
N ASN A 52 3.30 -33.61 -16.82
CA ASN A 52 3.06 -34.21 -18.12
C ASN A 52 1.59 -33.97 -18.51
N ALA A 53 1.33 -32.85 -19.20
CA ALA A 53 0.04 -32.64 -19.87
C ALA A 53 0.10 -33.23 -21.28
N ALA A 54 -0.76 -34.20 -21.58
CA ALA A 54 -0.98 -34.67 -22.94
C ALA A 54 -1.56 -33.53 -23.80
N PRO A 55 -1.23 -33.44 -25.11
CA PRO A 55 -1.70 -32.33 -25.94
C PRO A 55 -3.21 -32.46 -26.21
N VAL A 56 -3.99 -31.55 -25.64
CA VAL A 56 -5.40 -31.37 -26.00
C VAL A 56 -5.47 -30.57 -27.31
N LYS A 57 -5.96 -31.19 -28.38
CA LYS A 57 -6.38 -30.48 -29.61
C LYS A 57 -7.78 -29.92 -29.38
N GLY A 58 -7.95 -28.61 -29.54
CA GLY A 58 -9.26 -27.95 -29.58
C GLY A 58 -9.18 -26.47 -29.17
N ASP A 59 -9.76 -25.60 -29.99
CA ASP A 59 -9.72 -24.13 -29.89
C ASP A 59 -10.58 -23.56 -28.74
N ASP A 60 -10.26 -23.88 -27.48
CA ASP A 60 -10.83 -23.18 -26.33
C ASP A 60 -9.78 -23.03 -25.21
N ILE A 61 -9.01 -21.93 -25.24
CA ILE A 61 -8.07 -21.52 -24.18
C ILE A 61 -8.27 -20.02 -23.84
N PRO A 62 -8.52 -19.65 -22.57
CA PRO A 62 -8.60 -18.25 -22.13
C PRO A 62 -7.26 -17.49 -22.22
N PRO A 63 -7.27 -16.15 -22.39
CA PRO A 63 -6.09 -15.38 -22.78
C PRO A 63 -5.16 -15.08 -21.59
N LEU A 64 -4.33 -16.04 -21.17
CA LEU A 64 -3.23 -15.78 -20.23
C LEU A 64 -1.86 -16.34 -20.65
N GLN A 65 -1.74 -17.02 -21.81
CA GLN A 65 -0.45 -17.59 -22.27
C GLN A 65 0.24 -16.86 -23.43
N LYS A 66 -0.18 -15.64 -23.80
CA LYS A 66 0.47 -14.85 -24.88
C LYS A 66 1.43 -13.74 -24.43
N ARG A 67 1.99 -13.81 -23.20
CA ARG A 67 3.00 -12.86 -22.72
C ARG A 67 4.34 -13.52 -22.39
N ALA A 68 4.90 -14.23 -23.36
CA ALA A 68 6.34 -14.47 -23.44
C ALA A 68 6.70 -14.69 -24.92
N ARG A 69 7.76 -14.03 -25.40
CA ARG A 69 8.14 -13.74 -26.82
C ARG A 69 7.40 -12.48 -27.29
N ILE A 70 8.02 -11.31 -27.44
CA ILE A 70 9.27 -11.01 -28.16
C ILE A 70 9.91 -9.77 -27.50
N ILE A 71 11.18 -9.88 -27.11
CA ILE A 71 12.09 -8.74 -26.92
C ILE A 71 13.24 -8.95 -27.91
N ASN A 72 13.28 -8.17 -28.99
CA ASN A 72 14.46 -7.40 -29.43
C ASN A 72 14.31 -6.84 -30.85
N ALA A 73 14.92 -5.66 -31.00
CA ALA A 73 15.39 -5.00 -32.23
C ALA A 73 14.39 -4.20 -33.08
N ALA A 74 14.44 -2.87 -32.91
CA ALA A 74 14.63 -1.84 -33.96
C ALA A 74 14.20 -0.48 -33.38
N GLN A 75 15.15 0.37 -32.98
CA GLN A 75 15.63 1.52 -33.77
C GLN A 75 14.53 2.46 -34.28
N ALA A 76 14.64 3.71 -33.84
CA ALA A 76 13.82 4.85 -34.19
C ALA A 76 13.59 5.02 -35.70
N LYS A 77 12.39 5.45 -36.08
CA LYS A 77 12.16 6.46 -37.12
C LYS A 77 10.75 7.04 -37.01
N ALA A 78 10.71 8.36 -37.05
CA ALA A 78 9.50 9.17 -37.14
C ALA A 78 8.63 8.77 -38.34
N GLY A 79 7.32 8.89 -38.17
CA GLY A 79 6.34 8.67 -39.22
C GLY A 79 4.98 9.20 -38.83
N ILE A 80 4.78 10.51 -39.05
CA ILE A 80 3.45 11.11 -39.17
C ILE A 80 2.69 10.33 -40.25
N ARG A 81 1.51 9.79 -39.94
CA ARG A 81 0.63 9.20 -40.95
C ARG A 81 -0.78 9.76 -40.82
N ILE A 82 -1.09 10.62 -41.78
CA ILE A 82 -2.39 11.20 -42.10
C ILE A 82 -3.31 10.07 -42.58
N LEU A 83 -4.55 10.03 -42.09
CA LEU A 83 -5.60 9.20 -42.68
C LEU A 83 -6.41 10.04 -43.71
N PRO A 84 -6.70 9.52 -44.92
CA PRO A 84 -7.45 10.25 -45.94
C PRO A 84 -8.96 10.28 -45.65
N ASN A 85 -9.57 11.39 -46.06
CA ASN A 85 -11.01 11.67 -46.16
C ASN A 85 -11.83 10.52 -46.78
N GLN A 86 -13.09 10.37 -46.35
CA GLN A 86 -14.31 10.77 -47.09
C GLN A 86 -15.57 10.21 -46.40
N VAL A 87 -16.44 11.08 -45.86
CA VAL A 87 -17.84 11.25 -46.27
C VAL A 87 -18.27 12.70 -45.94
N LYS A 88 -18.70 13.45 -46.97
CA LYS A 88 -19.41 14.75 -46.92
C LYS A 88 -20.93 14.46 -46.98
N VAL A 89 -21.93 15.29 -46.66
CA VAL A 89 -22.19 16.74 -46.84
C VAL A 89 -23.38 17.14 -45.93
N GLY A 90 -23.39 18.38 -45.43
CA GLY A 90 -24.59 19.11 -45.02
C GLY A 90 -24.29 20.56 -44.58
N ARG A 91 -24.37 21.50 -45.54
CA ARG A 91 -24.45 23.01 -45.53
C ARG A 91 -24.32 23.78 -44.19
N ALA A 92 -23.83 25.02 -44.11
CA ALA A 92 -22.98 25.92 -44.88
C ALA A 92 -22.80 27.18 -43.97
N GLY A 93 -21.57 27.55 -43.60
CA GLY A 93 -21.27 28.87 -43.03
C GLY A 93 -21.30 28.99 -41.51
N GLU A 94 -20.24 28.60 -40.81
CA GLU A 94 -19.73 29.36 -39.65
C GLU A 94 -18.29 28.93 -39.34
N VAL A 95 -17.39 29.92 -39.31
CA VAL A 95 -15.98 29.76 -38.93
C VAL A 95 -15.89 29.96 -37.43
N LEU A 96 -15.69 28.88 -36.66
CA LEU A 96 -15.33 28.99 -35.24
C LEU A 96 -13.80 29.07 -35.12
N GLN A 97 -13.28 30.30 -35.10
CA GLN A 97 -11.92 30.59 -34.64
C GLN A 97 -11.84 30.35 -33.13
N VAL A 98 -10.97 29.42 -32.73
CA VAL A 98 -10.58 29.21 -31.34
C VAL A 98 -9.50 30.24 -30.99
N ALA A 99 -9.85 31.25 -30.21
CA ALA A 99 -8.90 32.22 -29.67
C ALA A 99 -8.26 31.69 -28.37
N PRO A 100 -6.94 31.84 -28.17
CA PRO A 100 -6.29 31.58 -26.89
C PRO A 100 -6.56 32.70 -25.88
N PRO A 101 -6.65 32.43 -24.56
CA PRO A 101 -6.88 33.48 -23.57
C PRO A 101 -5.64 34.38 -23.39
N PRO A 102 -5.81 35.71 -23.30
CA PRO A 102 -4.70 36.65 -23.14
C PRO A 102 -4.27 36.75 -21.67
N PHE A 103 -2.96 36.57 -21.42
CA PHE A 103 -2.31 37.09 -20.22
C PHE A 103 -2.07 38.60 -20.41
N GLY A 104 -2.72 39.43 -19.59
CA GLY A 104 -2.51 40.87 -19.56
C GLY A 104 -2.76 41.39 -18.15
N GLY A 105 -1.71 41.92 -17.52
CA GLY A 105 -1.82 42.54 -16.20
C GLY A 105 -2.56 43.87 -16.24
N SER A 106 -3.19 44.24 -15.13
CA SER A 106 -3.42 45.64 -14.80
C SER A 106 -3.60 45.83 -13.30
N ARG A 107 -2.92 46.86 -12.77
CA ARG A 107 -3.12 47.46 -11.45
C ARG A 107 -4.43 48.24 -11.45
N ILE A 108 -5.26 48.13 -10.41
CA ILE A 108 -6.23 49.18 -10.05
C ILE A 108 -6.23 49.37 -8.52
N SER A 109 -6.24 50.65 -8.17
CA SER A 109 -6.26 51.26 -6.84
C SER A 109 -7.65 51.24 -6.18
N THR A 110 -7.65 51.45 -4.87
CA THR A 110 -8.74 51.48 -3.90
C THR A 110 -9.89 52.46 -4.18
N THR A 111 -11.13 52.00 -3.96
CA THR A 111 -12.20 52.72 -3.23
C THR A 111 -13.28 51.73 -2.78
N GLY A 112 -13.79 51.92 -1.56
CA GLY A 112 -14.64 50.96 -0.87
C GLY A 112 -16.12 50.99 -1.24
N ALA A 113 -16.72 49.81 -1.24
CA ALA A 113 -18.11 49.56 -0.85
C ALA A 113 -18.18 48.10 -0.37
N LYS A 114 -18.62 47.88 0.86
CA LYS A 114 -18.84 46.53 1.43
C LYS A 114 -19.99 45.87 0.68
N SER A 115 -19.70 45.04 -0.32
CA SER A 115 -20.60 43.98 -0.75
C SER A 115 -20.39 42.79 0.17
N LEU A 116 -21.48 42.25 0.72
CA LEU A 116 -21.50 40.97 1.41
C LEU A 116 -21.03 39.91 0.40
N GLN A 117 -19.76 39.54 0.46
CA GLN A 117 -19.25 38.38 -0.24
C GLN A 117 -19.90 37.16 0.38
N VAL A 118 -20.80 36.54 -0.37
CA VAL A 118 -21.14 35.14 -0.20
C VAL A 118 -19.82 34.39 -0.28
N ILE A 119 -19.36 33.85 0.85
CA ILE A 119 -18.25 32.92 0.89
C ILE A 119 -18.67 31.77 -0.04
N PRO A 120 -17.97 31.52 -1.16
CA PRO A 120 -18.30 30.36 -1.98
C PRO A 120 -18.18 29.13 -1.08
N ALA A 121 -19.23 28.29 -1.05
CA ALA A 121 -19.10 26.95 -0.50
C ALA A 121 -17.83 26.33 -1.11
N GLU A 122 -16.97 25.74 -0.29
CA GLU A 122 -15.83 24.99 -0.82
C GLU A 122 -16.35 24.08 -1.94
N PRO A 123 -15.70 24.04 -3.12
CA PRO A 123 -16.16 23.18 -4.20
C PRO A 123 -16.28 21.76 -3.64
N GLU A 124 -17.46 21.15 -3.76
CA GLU A 124 -17.68 19.78 -3.32
C GLU A 124 -16.53 18.94 -3.90
N LYS A 125 -15.74 18.34 -3.01
CA LYS A 125 -14.66 17.47 -3.44
C LYS A 125 -15.31 16.28 -4.15
N LEU A 126 -15.01 16.14 -5.44
CA LEU A 126 -15.47 15.01 -6.24
C LEU A 126 -14.62 13.77 -5.95
N ASP A 127 -15.27 12.62 -5.94
CA ASP A 127 -14.60 11.32 -5.96
C ASP A 127 -13.81 11.14 -7.27
N ARG A 128 -12.86 10.20 -7.25
CA ARG A 128 -12.03 9.88 -8.41
C ARG A 128 -12.07 8.38 -8.69
N LEU A 129 -12.44 8.04 -9.93
CA LEU A 129 -12.43 6.72 -10.49
C LEU A 129 -11.21 6.55 -11.42
N ARG A 130 -10.45 5.48 -11.23
CA ARG A 130 -9.38 5.07 -12.14
C ARG A 130 -9.71 3.71 -12.74
N LEU A 131 -9.51 3.55 -14.04
CA LEU A 131 -9.71 2.31 -14.77
C LEU A 131 -8.36 1.65 -15.10
N PHE A 132 -8.37 0.34 -15.34
CA PHE A 132 -7.14 -0.43 -15.64
C PHE A 132 -6.45 -0.02 -16.96
N ASP A 133 -7.16 0.68 -17.85
CA ASP A 133 -6.57 1.26 -19.07
C ASP A 133 -5.84 2.59 -18.82
N GLY A 134 -5.83 3.07 -17.55
CA GLY A 134 -5.23 4.33 -17.14
C GLY A 134 -6.16 5.54 -17.20
N SER A 135 -7.40 5.39 -17.68
CA SER A 135 -8.40 6.45 -17.70
C SER A 135 -8.77 6.88 -16.28
N VAL A 136 -9.00 8.19 -16.10
CA VAL A 136 -9.39 8.78 -14.83
C VAL A 136 -10.63 9.64 -15.02
N LEU A 137 -11.65 9.41 -14.20
CA LEU A 137 -12.89 10.18 -14.19
C LEU A 137 -13.10 10.79 -12.80
N ARG A 138 -13.45 12.06 -12.75
CA ARG A 138 -13.98 12.70 -11.52
C ARG A 138 -15.49 12.61 -11.50
N GLY A 139 -16.10 12.62 -10.32
CA GLY A 139 -17.54 12.53 -10.19
C GLY A 139 -17.96 12.05 -8.81
N ASN A 140 -19.09 11.38 -8.71
CA ASN A 140 -19.56 10.81 -7.45
C ASN A 140 -19.90 9.34 -7.62
N LEU A 141 -19.44 8.51 -6.69
CA LEU A 141 -19.91 7.14 -6.53
C LEU A 141 -21.41 7.17 -6.17
N ILE A 142 -22.22 6.53 -7.01
CA ILE A 142 -23.66 6.35 -6.73
C ILE A 142 -23.89 5.02 -6.02
N GLU A 143 -23.37 3.93 -6.59
CA GLU A 143 -23.69 2.57 -6.14
C GLU A 143 -22.62 1.56 -6.57
N LEU A 144 -22.39 0.56 -5.72
CA LEU A 144 -21.73 -0.70 -6.03
C LEU A 144 -22.80 -1.80 -5.93
N ASN A 145 -23.21 -2.39 -7.06
CA ASN A 145 -24.33 -3.34 -7.06
C ASN A 145 -23.87 -4.82 -7.05
N GLU A 146 -24.79 -5.72 -6.69
CA GLU A 146 -24.55 -7.17 -6.60
C GLU A 146 -24.12 -7.81 -7.93
N ASN A 147 -24.52 -7.20 -9.06
CA ASN A 147 -24.13 -7.63 -10.40
C ASN A 147 -22.70 -7.23 -10.77
N ARG A 148 -21.92 -6.71 -9.82
CA ARG A 148 -20.54 -6.22 -9.99
C ARG A 148 -20.42 -5.08 -11.00
N PHE A 149 -21.39 -4.17 -10.95
CA PHE A 149 -21.33 -2.89 -11.64
C PHE A 149 -21.23 -1.73 -10.66
N LEU A 150 -20.39 -0.78 -11.03
CA LEU A 150 -20.21 0.52 -10.41
C LEU A 150 -21.07 1.53 -11.18
N ARG A 151 -21.94 2.26 -10.48
CA ARG A 151 -22.64 3.43 -11.04
C ARG A 151 -21.97 4.72 -10.61
N TRP A 152 -21.73 5.60 -11.58
CA TRP A 152 -20.94 6.82 -11.41
C TRP A 152 -21.64 8.04 -12.00
N ALA A 153 -21.83 9.08 -11.18
CA ALA A 153 -22.31 10.38 -11.64
C ALA A 153 -21.14 11.21 -12.17
N ASN A 154 -21.25 11.79 -13.35
CA ASN A 154 -20.27 12.72 -13.90
C ASN A 154 -21.02 13.86 -14.62
N GLU A 155 -20.63 15.10 -14.38
CA GLU A 155 -21.31 16.29 -14.93
C GLU A 155 -21.29 16.37 -16.47
N ALA A 156 -20.32 15.74 -17.13
CA ALA A 156 -20.22 15.73 -18.59
C ALA A 156 -21.09 14.63 -19.23
N ALA A 157 -21.70 13.74 -18.44
CA ALA A 157 -22.60 12.71 -18.92
C ALA A 157 -24.05 13.07 -18.61
N ALA A 158 -24.94 12.91 -19.59
CA ALA A 158 -26.37 13.16 -19.40
C ALA A 158 -27.02 12.16 -18.42
N GLU A 159 -26.47 10.96 -18.32
CA GLU A 159 -26.93 9.87 -17.47
C GLU A 159 -25.75 9.25 -16.70
N PRO A 160 -25.98 8.65 -15.51
CA PRO A 160 -24.95 7.95 -14.78
C PRO A 160 -24.25 6.86 -15.61
N LEU A 161 -22.93 6.87 -15.58
CA LEU A 161 -22.09 5.88 -16.25
C LEU A 161 -22.08 4.58 -15.46
N SER A 162 -21.97 3.46 -16.16
CA SER A 162 -21.87 2.12 -15.56
C SER A 162 -20.57 1.44 -15.95
N PHE A 163 -19.81 0.99 -14.96
CA PHE A 163 -18.53 0.31 -15.15
C PHE A 163 -18.59 -1.10 -14.56
N ARG A 164 -18.04 -2.09 -15.24
CA ARG A 164 -17.81 -3.42 -14.65
C ARG A 164 -16.71 -3.30 -13.62
N PHE A 165 -16.81 -3.97 -12.47
CA PHE A 165 -15.74 -3.97 -11.47
C PHE A 165 -14.40 -4.44 -12.06
N SER A 166 -14.41 -5.37 -13.01
CA SER A 166 -13.20 -5.85 -13.71
C SER A 166 -12.48 -4.78 -14.55
N SER A 167 -13.12 -3.63 -14.79
CA SER A 167 -12.52 -2.50 -15.50
C SER A 167 -12.00 -1.42 -14.55
N VAL A 168 -12.38 -1.47 -13.27
CA VAL A 168 -12.06 -0.47 -12.25
C VAL A 168 -10.76 -0.85 -11.55
N ASP A 169 -9.78 0.05 -11.60
CA ASP A 169 -8.50 -0.08 -10.89
C ASP A 169 -8.65 0.41 -9.45
N SER A 170 -9.18 1.62 -9.25
CA SER A 170 -9.37 2.18 -7.91
C SER A 170 -10.49 3.21 -7.84
N ILE A 171 -11.11 3.34 -6.67
CA ILE A 171 -12.02 4.43 -6.32
C ILE A 171 -11.43 5.18 -5.13
N GLU A 172 -11.24 6.47 -5.29
CA GLU A 172 -10.79 7.38 -4.23
C GLU A 172 -11.97 8.29 -3.88
N LEU A 173 -12.57 8.06 -2.72
CA LEU A 173 -13.69 8.84 -2.24
C LEU A 173 -13.18 10.17 -1.68
N ALA A 174 -13.85 11.25 -2.06
CA ALA A 174 -13.57 12.54 -1.49
C ALA A 174 -13.89 12.54 0.02
N ALA A 175 -13.10 13.27 0.80
CA ALA A 175 -13.36 13.45 2.22
C ALA A 175 -14.74 14.13 2.41
N ARG A 176 -15.70 13.38 2.96
CA ARG A 176 -17.02 13.88 3.31
C ARG A 176 -17.08 14.06 4.82
N LYS A 177 -17.58 15.20 5.28
CA LYS A 177 -17.96 15.34 6.69
C LYS A 177 -19.20 14.48 6.90
N ILE A 178 -19.06 13.36 7.59
CA ILE A 178 -20.23 12.60 8.03
C ILE A 178 -20.97 13.49 9.03
N GLN A 179 -22.16 13.95 8.64
CA GLN A 179 -23.09 14.52 9.60
C GLN A 179 -23.71 13.33 10.35
N GLU A 180 -23.05 12.88 11.42
CA GLU A 180 -23.69 11.96 12.34
C GLU A 180 -24.65 12.79 13.21
N GLU A 181 -25.96 12.59 13.02
CA GLU A 181 -27.01 13.23 13.85
C GLU A 181 -26.87 12.89 15.33
N ASN A 182 -26.19 11.78 15.64
CA ASN A 182 -25.65 11.45 16.95
C ASN A 182 -24.30 10.76 16.72
N PRO A 183 -23.15 11.36 17.09
CA PRO A 183 -21.90 10.63 17.06
C PRO A 183 -22.08 9.38 17.91
N PRO A 184 -21.84 8.17 17.37
CA PRO A 184 -21.94 6.95 18.17
C PRO A 184 -21.04 7.16 19.38
N GLU A 185 -21.50 6.71 20.54
CA GLU A 185 -20.68 6.74 21.73
C GLU A 185 -19.28 6.25 21.34
N LYS A 186 -18.24 6.92 21.83
CA LYS A 186 -16.86 6.45 21.66
C LYS A 186 -16.61 5.11 22.39
N SER A 187 -17.66 4.36 22.72
CA SER A 187 -17.64 3.04 23.31
C SER A 187 -17.43 1.98 22.23
N GLY A 188 -16.74 0.91 22.58
CA GLY A 188 -16.37 -0.17 21.65
C GLY A 188 -14.87 -0.27 21.41
N GLN A 189 -14.39 -1.51 21.33
CA GLN A 189 -12.99 -1.83 21.08
C GLN A 189 -12.62 -1.48 19.63
N ASN A 190 -11.45 -0.88 19.40
CA ASN A 190 -10.90 -0.75 18.04
C ASN A 190 -10.62 -2.14 17.47
N ILE A 191 -11.01 -2.37 16.23
CA ILE A 191 -10.89 -3.66 15.57
C ILE A 191 -10.38 -3.55 14.14
N LEU A 192 -9.75 -4.62 13.69
CA LEU A 192 -9.44 -4.86 12.28
C LEU A 192 -10.18 -6.12 11.83
N LEU A 193 -11.11 -5.96 10.90
CA LEU A 193 -11.74 -7.06 10.19
C LEU A 193 -10.91 -7.41 8.97
N THR A 194 -10.73 -8.70 8.73
CA THR A 194 -10.20 -9.22 7.47
C THR A 194 -11.26 -10.14 6.87
N PHE A 195 -11.62 -9.90 5.62
CA PHE A 195 -12.61 -10.65 4.87
C PHE A 195 -11.95 -11.83 4.13
N ASN A 196 -12.74 -12.83 3.73
CA ASN A 196 -12.26 -14.02 3.02
C ASN A 196 -11.62 -13.71 1.65
N ASN A 197 -11.97 -12.57 1.06
CA ASN A 197 -11.36 -12.08 -0.17
C ASN A 197 -10.04 -11.31 0.06
N GLY A 198 -9.60 -11.16 1.31
CA GLY A 198 -8.40 -10.42 1.70
C GLY A 198 -8.63 -8.95 2.03
N ASP A 199 -9.84 -8.41 1.83
CA ASP A 199 -10.14 -7.02 2.16
C ASP A 199 -10.02 -6.80 3.68
N ARG A 200 -9.60 -5.59 4.06
CA ARG A 200 -9.39 -5.22 5.46
C ARG A 200 -10.12 -3.94 5.78
N ILE A 201 -10.85 -3.91 6.89
CA ILE A 201 -11.57 -2.72 7.34
C ILE A 201 -11.31 -2.49 8.82
N ARG A 202 -10.92 -1.27 9.17
CA ARG A 202 -10.77 -0.81 10.55
C ARG A 202 -12.04 -0.11 11.01
N GLY A 203 -12.35 -0.27 12.29
CA GLY A 203 -13.44 0.46 12.93
C GLY A 203 -13.55 0.15 14.40
N ARG A 204 -14.69 0.48 14.97
CA ARG A 204 -15.03 0.20 16.37
C ARG A 204 -16.12 -0.84 16.43
N LEU A 205 -15.91 -1.85 17.27
CA LEU A 205 -16.90 -2.89 17.49
C LEU A 205 -18.19 -2.29 18.07
N SER A 206 -19.32 -2.53 17.41
CA SER A 206 -20.64 -2.10 17.90
C SER A 206 -21.52 -3.28 18.32
N LYS A 207 -21.47 -4.40 17.58
CA LYS A 207 -22.32 -5.57 17.85
C LYS A 207 -21.68 -6.86 17.36
N VAL A 208 -21.90 -7.95 18.09
CA VAL A 208 -21.47 -9.30 17.71
C VAL A 208 -22.64 -10.24 17.95
N ASP A 209 -23.26 -10.78 16.90
CA ASP A 209 -24.35 -11.77 16.99
C ASP A 209 -24.10 -12.98 16.08
N GLU A 210 -24.85 -14.06 16.20
CA GLU A 210 -24.56 -15.33 15.51
C GLU A 210 -24.29 -15.23 14.00
N LYS A 211 -24.85 -14.21 13.31
CA LYS A 211 -24.76 -14.06 11.85
C LYS A 211 -24.00 -12.83 11.42
N THR A 212 -23.99 -11.77 12.22
CA THR A 212 -23.40 -10.49 11.84
C THR A 212 -22.36 -10.01 12.85
N PHE A 213 -21.51 -9.16 12.31
CA PHE A 213 -20.48 -8.44 13.03
C PHE A 213 -20.66 -6.95 12.69
N GLY A 214 -21.17 -6.18 13.65
CA GLY A 214 -21.43 -4.77 13.52
C GLY A 214 -20.23 -3.93 13.95
N MET A 215 -19.96 -2.87 13.19
CA MET A 215 -18.89 -1.92 13.47
C MET A 215 -19.26 -0.48 13.10
N HIS A 216 -18.61 0.49 13.72
CA HIS A 216 -18.60 1.88 13.28
C HIS A 216 -17.29 2.22 12.57
N THR A 217 -17.38 2.91 11.44
CA THR A 217 -16.24 3.41 10.65
C THR A 217 -16.26 4.92 10.58
N SER A 218 -15.08 5.52 10.42
CA SER A 218 -14.93 6.97 10.22
C SER A 218 -15.43 7.47 8.87
N PHE A 219 -15.65 6.57 7.89
CA PHE A 219 -16.00 6.93 6.52
C PHE A 219 -17.43 6.55 6.11
N ALA A 220 -18.04 5.55 6.73
CA ALA A 220 -19.39 5.08 6.40
C ALA A 220 -20.32 4.96 7.61
N GLY A 221 -19.88 5.36 8.81
CA GLY A 221 -20.68 5.20 10.03
C GLY A 221 -20.88 3.71 10.37
N ALA A 222 -22.10 3.33 10.75
CA ALA A 222 -22.43 1.95 11.10
C ALA A 222 -22.44 1.01 9.88
N LEU A 223 -21.74 -0.12 10.00
CA LEU A 223 -21.65 -1.18 9.00
C LEU A 223 -21.90 -2.54 9.66
N ASP A 224 -22.60 -3.42 8.95
CA ASP A 224 -22.76 -4.82 9.33
C ASP A 224 -22.05 -5.73 8.32
N ALA A 225 -21.13 -6.56 8.81
CA ALA A 225 -20.50 -7.62 8.04
C ALA A 225 -21.13 -8.97 8.37
N LYS A 226 -21.45 -9.77 7.34
CA LYS A 226 -21.85 -11.17 7.57
C LYS A 226 -20.65 -11.96 8.07
N ARG A 227 -20.81 -12.70 9.17
CA ARG A 227 -19.72 -13.48 9.76
C ARG A 227 -19.12 -14.50 8.81
N GLU A 228 -19.93 -15.11 7.96
CA GLU A 228 -19.49 -16.06 6.93
C GLU A 228 -18.48 -15.47 5.94
N ASN A 229 -18.43 -14.14 5.80
CA ASN A 229 -17.49 -13.44 4.93
C ASN A 229 -16.20 -13.03 5.63
N LEU A 230 -16.09 -13.23 6.95
CA LEU A 230 -14.94 -12.81 7.74
C LEU A 230 -13.92 -13.95 7.86
N ALA A 231 -12.67 -13.65 7.52
CA ALA A 231 -11.54 -14.53 7.75
C ALA A 231 -11.01 -14.39 9.19
N SER A 232 -10.96 -13.15 9.72
CA SER A 232 -10.49 -12.91 11.09
C SER A 232 -10.96 -11.59 11.66
N VAL A 233 -10.99 -11.51 13.00
CA VAL A 233 -11.23 -10.29 13.79
C VAL A 233 -10.06 -10.11 14.74
N ILE A 234 -9.40 -8.95 14.67
CA ILE A 234 -8.32 -8.58 15.59
C ILE A 234 -8.81 -7.43 16.47
N LEU A 235 -8.69 -7.59 17.79
CA LEU A 235 -8.87 -6.50 18.74
C LEU A 235 -7.58 -5.68 18.79
N LEU A 236 -7.65 -4.46 18.29
CA LEU A 236 -6.52 -3.53 18.26
C LEU A 236 -6.36 -2.89 19.64
N PRO A 237 -5.14 -2.67 20.14
CA PRO A 237 -4.96 -2.03 21.45
C PRO A 237 -5.55 -0.61 21.45
N PRO A 238 -5.94 -0.07 22.63
CA PRO A 238 -6.48 1.29 22.73
C PRO A 238 -5.52 2.37 22.19
N SER A 239 -4.22 2.08 22.18
CA SER A 239 -3.18 2.95 21.66
C SER A 239 -3.00 2.90 20.14
N HIS A 240 -3.68 1.96 19.44
CA HIS A 240 -3.55 1.81 18.00
C HIS A 240 -4.16 3.00 17.27
N GLU A 241 -3.39 3.60 16.37
CA GLU A 241 -3.80 4.75 15.59
C GLU A 241 -3.40 4.54 14.11
N THR A 242 -4.23 5.04 13.19
CA THR A 242 -3.83 5.18 11.79
C THR A 242 -2.78 6.28 11.70
N LEU A 243 -1.58 5.93 11.21
CA LEU A 243 -0.48 6.89 11.15
C LEU A 243 -0.56 7.74 9.87
N TYR A 244 -0.94 7.12 8.76
CA TYR A 244 -1.21 7.78 7.48
C TYR A 244 -2.63 7.46 6.99
N ASP A 245 -3.41 8.51 6.73
CA ASP A 245 -4.74 8.42 6.14
C ASP A 245 -4.76 9.26 4.85
N ALA A 246 -4.97 8.60 3.71
CA ALA A 246 -4.98 9.27 2.41
C ALA A 246 -6.13 10.29 2.27
N SER A 247 -7.22 10.14 3.03
CA SER A 247 -8.32 11.13 3.04
C SER A 247 -7.88 12.47 3.63
N GLU A 248 -6.87 12.47 4.49
CA GLU A 248 -6.24 13.67 5.06
C GLU A 248 -5.06 14.19 4.19
N GLY A 249 -4.73 13.50 3.11
CA GLY A 249 -3.59 13.81 2.27
C GLY A 249 -2.29 13.86 3.08
N PHE A 250 -1.57 14.98 3.02
CA PHE A 250 -0.35 15.21 3.81
C PHE A 250 -0.58 16.09 5.05
N SER A 251 -1.82 16.17 5.57
CA SER A 251 -2.06 16.86 6.83
C SER A 251 -1.17 16.31 7.94
N GLY A 252 -0.42 17.19 8.62
CA GLY A 252 0.55 16.81 9.64
C GLY A 252 1.85 16.15 9.13
N TRP A 253 1.97 15.90 7.83
CA TRP A 253 3.17 15.35 7.20
C TRP A 253 3.98 16.43 6.48
N THR A 254 5.30 16.35 6.57
CA THR A 254 6.25 17.31 5.98
C THR A 254 7.20 16.58 5.04
N PRO A 255 6.94 16.62 3.72
CA PRO A 255 7.85 16.05 2.75
C PRO A 255 9.11 16.93 2.62
N SER A 256 10.26 16.31 2.42
CA SER A 256 11.55 17.00 2.24
C SER A 256 11.62 17.90 1.01
N ASN A 257 10.78 17.61 0.01
CA ASN A 257 10.52 18.44 -1.16
C ASN A 257 9.14 18.03 -1.74
N PRO A 258 8.49 18.88 -2.55
CA PRO A 258 7.13 18.63 -3.03
C PRO A 258 6.94 17.32 -3.82
N ASN A 259 8.00 16.77 -4.39
CA ASN A 259 7.95 15.55 -5.21
C ASN A 259 8.49 14.31 -4.47
N ALA A 260 8.89 14.45 -3.20
CA ALA A 260 9.55 13.38 -2.45
C ALA A 260 8.61 12.20 -2.19
N TRP A 261 7.34 12.48 -1.96
CA TRP A 261 6.29 11.53 -1.64
C TRP A 261 4.96 12.03 -2.21
N GLN A 262 4.10 11.10 -2.58
CA GLN A 262 2.78 11.32 -3.15
C GLN A 262 1.76 10.48 -2.38
N ALA A 263 0.55 11.00 -2.25
CA ALA A 263 -0.61 10.22 -1.87
C ALA A 263 -1.16 9.57 -3.14
N GLU A 264 -1.09 8.24 -3.26
CA GLU A 264 -1.61 7.54 -4.44
C GLU A 264 -2.34 6.26 -4.03
N GLY A 265 -3.64 6.18 -4.33
CA GLY A 265 -4.43 4.95 -4.15
C GLY A 265 -4.59 4.52 -2.70
N GLY A 266 -4.61 5.47 -1.76
CA GLY A 266 -4.66 5.18 -0.32
C GLY A 266 -3.28 5.09 0.36
N ASP A 267 -2.20 5.12 -0.41
CA ASP A 267 -0.86 4.81 0.09
C ASP A 267 0.11 6.01 0.03
N LEU A 268 1.14 5.94 0.87
CA LEU A 268 2.35 6.76 0.69
C LEU A 268 3.21 6.15 -0.42
N PHE A 269 3.38 6.89 -1.52
CA PHE A 269 4.12 6.43 -2.68
C PHE A 269 5.26 7.36 -3.06
N THR A 270 6.36 6.81 -3.55
CA THR A 270 7.45 7.59 -4.13
C THR A 270 8.22 6.80 -5.18
N VAL A 271 8.78 7.51 -6.16
CA VAL A 271 9.71 6.97 -7.18
C VAL A 271 11.08 7.64 -7.13
N VAL A 272 11.31 8.50 -6.13
CA VAL A 272 12.53 9.29 -5.97
C VAL A 272 13.06 9.18 -4.55
N SER A 273 14.32 9.54 -4.38
CA SER A 273 14.89 9.66 -3.03
C SER A 273 14.37 10.90 -2.33
N GLY A 274 13.99 10.74 -1.07
CA GLY A 274 13.34 11.80 -0.31
C GLY A 274 12.88 11.31 1.04
N SER A 275 12.40 12.23 1.86
CA SER A 275 11.81 11.92 3.16
C SER A 275 10.45 12.56 3.33
N ILE A 276 9.67 12.01 4.25
CA ILE A 276 8.45 12.59 4.77
C ILE A 276 8.37 12.30 6.26
N GLY A 277 8.10 13.32 7.07
CA GLY A 277 8.04 13.16 8.52
C GLY A 277 6.85 13.83 9.16
N ARG A 278 6.52 13.39 10.37
CA ARG A 278 5.40 13.87 11.16
C ARG A 278 5.82 13.98 12.62
N VAL A 279 5.34 15.01 13.31
CA VAL A 279 5.47 15.12 14.77
C VAL A 279 4.33 14.34 15.40
N LEU A 280 4.65 13.47 16.36
CA LEU A 280 3.68 12.73 17.13
C LEU A 280 3.45 13.40 18.49
N PRO A 281 2.32 13.11 19.16
CA PRO A 281 2.22 13.30 20.60
C PRO A 281 3.36 12.59 21.32
N GLU A 282 3.72 13.09 22.49
CA GLU A 282 4.78 12.51 23.29
C GLU A 282 4.42 11.06 23.72
N LYS A 283 5.18 10.08 23.22
CA LYS A 283 5.01 8.66 23.51
C LYS A 283 6.37 8.02 23.77
N ASP A 284 6.45 7.17 24.79
CA ASP A 284 7.71 6.52 25.16
C ASP A 284 8.03 5.28 24.34
N ALA A 285 6.99 4.58 23.89
CA ALA A 285 7.10 3.41 23.04
C ALA A 285 6.21 3.62 21.81
N LEU A 286 6.74 3.25 20.65
CA LEU A 286 6.09 3.32 19.36
C LEU A 286 6.25 1.97 18.66
N GLU A 287 5.19 1.49 18.03
CA GLU A 287 5.23 0.33 17.14
C GLU A 287 4.65 0.72 15.79
N ILE A 288 5.52 0.98 14.81
CA ILE A 288 5.09 1.32 13.46
C ILE A 288 4.87 0.03 12.67
N GLU A 289 3.65 -0.18 12.18
CA GLU A 289 3.30 -1.32 11.32
C GLU A 289 2.92 -0.82 9.92
N LEU A 290 3.43 -1.47 8.87
CA LEU A 290 3.15 -1.13 7.48
C LEU A 290 3.42 -2.29 6.53
N GLU A 291 2.77 -2.29 5.37
CA GLU A 291 3.16 -3.11 4.22
C GLU A 291 4.01 -2.26 3.27
N ALA A 292 5.27 -2.65 3.05
CA ALA A 292 6.14 -2.00 2.08
C ALA A 292 6.15 -2.78 0.76
N ASN A 293 6.07 -2.08 -0.37
CA ASN A 293 6.25 -2.64 -1.72
C ASN A 293 7.32 -1.84 -2.48
N TRP A 294 8.21 -2.52 -3.20
CA TRP A 294 9.31 -1.88 -3.94
C TRP A 294 9.60 -2.60 -5.26
N GLU A 295 10.03 -1.85 -6.28
CA GLU A 295 10.32 -2.45 -7.60
C GLU A 295 11.75 -2.99 -7.71
N ARG A 296 12.76 -2.17 -7.40
CA ARG A 296 14.16 -2.49 -7.70
C ARG A 296 14.91 -2.91 -6.46
N SER A 297 15.05 -2.00 -5.50
CA SER A 297 15.82 -2.23 -4.28
C SER A 297 15.13 -1.59 -3.09
N PHE A 298 15.16 -2.29 -1.97
CA PHE A 298 14.59 -1.83 -0.73
C PHE A 298 15.64 -1.09 0.08
N TYR A 299 15.63 0.24 -0.06
CA TYR A 299 16.44 1.16 0.73
C TYR A 299 15.52 2.12 1.47
N PHE A 300 14.96 1.62 2.55
CA PHE A 300 14.02 2.32 3.40
C PHE A 300 14.70 2.69 4.72
N ARG A 301 14.43 3.86 5.26
CA ARG A 301 14.88 4.22 6.61
C ARG A 301 13.74 4.85 7.39
N VAL A 302 13.65 4.47 8.65
CA VAL A 302 12.75 5.07 9.65
C VAL A 302 13.61 5.74 10.71
N GLN A 303 13.48 7.04 10.85
CA GLN A 303 14.02 7.76 12.00
C GLN A 303 12.92 7.90 13.05
N MET A 304 13.19 7.48 14.29
CA MET A 304 12.28 7.52 15.42
C MET A 304 12.82 8.44 16.51
N PHE A 305 11.91 9.01 17.29
CA PHE A 305 12.23 9.93 18.39
C PHE A 305 13.10 11.11 17.93
N SER A 306 12.83 11.59 16.71
CA SER A 306 13.62 12.63 16.06
C SER A 306 13.26 14.02 16.55
N ASP A 307 14.26 14.88 16.69
CA ASP A 307 14.08 16.32 16.95
C ASP A 307 13.71 17.12 15.68
N SER A 308 13.56 16.44 14.54
CA SER A 308 13.20 17.05 13.27
C SER A 308 12.22 16.19 12.47
N GLN A 309 11.21 16.83 11.90
CA GLN A 309 10.23 16.21 10.99
C GLN A 309 10.66 16.26 9.51
N SER A 310 11.86 16.77 9.19
CA SER A 310 12.32 16.94 7.80
C SER A 310 13.81 16.58 7.64
N ARG A 311 14.37 16.81 6.45
CA ARG A 311 15.80 16.54 6.15
C ARG A 311 16.71 17.43 6.99
N GLY A 312 17.01 17.02 8.21
CA GLY A 312 18.13 17.53 8.99
C GLY A 312 19.29 16.55 8.96
N TYR A 313 20.36 16.82 8.21
CA TYR A 313 21.62 16.05 8.37
C TYR A 313 22.19 16.19 9.80
N GLY A 314 21.64 17.11 10.60
CA GLY A 314 21.93 17.34 12.00
C GLY A 314 20.88 16.88 13.02
N SER A 315 19.85 16.12 12.61
CA SER A 315 18.82 15.66 13.56
C SER A 315 19.37 14.63 14.54
N ILE A 316 18.84 14.69 15.76
CA ILE A 316 19.07 13.72 16.84
C ILE A 316 17.93 12.70 16.80
N GLY A 317 18.24 11.42 17.03
CA GLY A 317 17.24 10.36 17.06
C GLY A 317 17.84 9.00 16.74
N TYR A 318 16.98 7.99 16.63
CA TYR A 318 17.36 6.63 16.23
C TYR A 318 17.01 6.40 14.77
N ASP A 319 17.99 6.00 13.97
CA ASP A 319 17.88 5.71 12.55
C ASP A 319 17.90 4.19 12.34
N LEU A 320 16.74 3.59 12.05
CA LEU A 320 16.65 2.22 11.56
C LEU A 320 16.65 2.23 10.03
N SER A 321 17.72 1.72 9.44
CA SER A 321 17.88 1.63 7.99
C SER A 321 17.80 0.20 7.50
N PHE A 322 17.09 0.02 6.39
CA PHE A 322 16.93 -1.21 5.64
C PHE A 322 17.67 -1.05 4.32
N SER A 323 18.38 -2.10 3.95
CA SER A 323 18.92 -2.33 2.61
C SER A 323 18.42 -3.69 2.13
N ASN A 324 18.76 -4.06 0.90
CA ASN A 324 18.32 -5.32 0.30
C ASN A 324 18.61 -6.58 1.14
N ASN A 325 19.67 -6.57 1.96
CA ASN A 325 20.08 -7.75 2.74
C ASN A 325 20.46 -7.45 4.20
N ARG A 326 20.31 -6.22 4.68
CA ARG A 326 20.77 -5.81 6.00
C ARG A 326 19.88 -4.75 6.60
N MET A 327 19.68 -4.86 7.91
CA MET A 327 19.17 -3.80 8.76
C MET A 327 20.29 -3.23 9.61
N ASN A 328 20.25 -1.93 9.86
CA ASN A 328 21.19 -1.25 10.72
C ASN A 328 20.48 -0.22 11.60
N LEU A 329 20.69 -0.32 12.91
CA LEU A 329 20.23 0.66 13.89
C LEU A 329 21.41 1.57 14.25
N GLN A 330 21.23 2.86 14.01
CA GLN A 330 22.16 3.90 14.42
C GLN A 330 21.48 4.90 15.34
N VAL A 331 22.26 5.56 16.17
CA VAL A 331 21.83 6.71 16.95
C VAL A 331 22.60 7.95 16.50
N ALA A 332 21.87 9.02 16.23
CA ALA A 332 22.43 10.35 16.03
C ALA A 332 22.22 11.15 17.33
N LYS A 333 23.31 11.63 17.93
CA LYS A 333 23.29 12.38 19.20
C LYS A 333 24.34 13.48 19.23
N ARG A 334 24.17 14.47 20.11
CA ARG A 334 25.15 15.53 20.32
C ARG A 334 26.07 15.19 21.49
N LYS A 335 27.37 15.05 21.21
CA LYS A 335 28.41 14.84 22.21
C LYS A 335 29.36 16.03 22.19
N LYS A 336 29.46 16.76 23.30
CA LYS A 336 30.26 18.00 23.41
C LYS A 336 29.97 19.00 22.27
N GLY A 337 28.68 19.21 21.96
CA GLY A 337 28.22 20.11 20.89
C GLY A 337 28.31 19.55 19.46
N ARG A 338 29.06 18.47 19.22
CA ARG A 338 29.21 17.86 17.90
C ARG A 338 28.19 16.74 17.68
N LEU A 339 27.56 16.73 16.51
CA LEU A 339 26.75 15.60 16.07
C LEU A 339 27.64 14.38 15.84
N THR A 340 27.32 13.29 16.52
CA THR A 340 27.97 11.99 16.41
C THR A 340 26.94 10.96 16.01
N ARG A 341 27.33 10.03 15.13
CA ARG A 341 26.52 8.88 14.75
C ARG A 341 27.22 7.62 15.19
N GLU A 342 26.52 6.79 15.96
CA GLU A 342 27.03 5.54 16.49
C GLU A 342 26.12 4.40 16.01
N THR A 343 26.73 3.27 15.65
CA THR A 343 25.96 2.08 15.27
C THR A 343 25.68 1.27 16.52
N ILE A 344 24.40 1.06 16.82
CA ILE A 344 23.96 0.23 17.94
C ILE A 344 24.01 -1.24 17.56
N GLY A 345 23.63 -1.57 16.32
CA GLY A 345 23.79 -2.92 15.81
C GLY A 345 23.27 -3.10 14.39
N SER A 346 23.65 -4.22 13.79
CA SER A 346 23.21 -4.60 12.45
C SER A 346 22.76 -6.05 12.43
N ALA A 347 21.85 -6.39 11.51
CA ALA A 347 21.38 -7.75 11.28
C ALA A 347 21.30 -8.03 9.78
N VAL A 348 21.59 -9.26 9.37
CA VAL A 348 21.41 -9.72 7.98
C VAL A 348 19.96 -10.17 7.82
N ILE A 349 19.33 -9.78 6.70
CA ILE A 349 17.95 -10.14 6.35
C ILE A 349 17.85 -10.53 4.89
N ASN A 350 17.86 -11.83 4.59
CA ASN A 350 17.93 -12.30 3.20
C ASN A 350 16.58 -12.26 2.48
N ASP A 351 15.47 -12.16 3.21
CA ASP A 351 14.12 -12.27 2.67
C ASP A 351 13.72 -11.04 1.83
N LEU A 352 14.21 -9.85 2.18
CA LEU A 352 13.96 -8.60 1.45
C LEU A 352 14.54 -8.59 0.04
N PHE A 353 15.60 -9.37 -0.22
CA PHE A 353 16.15 -9.51 -1.57
C PHE A 353 15.27 -10.38 -2.47
N ARG A 354 14.58 -11.36 -1.89
CA ARG A 354 13.79 -12.36 -2.62
C ARG A 354 12.36 -11.90 -2.89
N SER A 355 11.88 -10.94 -2.11
CA SER A 355 10.55 -10.36 -2.24
C SER A 355 10.59 -8.95 -2.85
N LYS A 356 9.42 -8.52 -3.32
CA LYS A 356 9.13 -7.12 -3.73
C LYS A 356 8.10 -6.46 -2.81
N SER A 357 7.76 -7.16 -1.74
CA SER A 357 6.86 -6.72 -0.68
C SER A 357 7.26 -7.31 0.66
N GLY A 358 6.86 -6.67 1.75
CA GLY A 358 7.08 -7.20 3.09
C GLY A 358 6.24 -6.45 4.12
N HIS A 359 5.70 -7.20 5.08
CA HIS A 359 5.00 -6.66 6.23
C HIS A 359 6.00 -6.36 7.35
N LEU A 360 6.18 -5.08 7.65
CA LEU A 360 7.14 -4.60 8.63
C LEU A 360 6.43 -4.15 9.90
N ARG A 361 6.95 -4.60 11.05
CA ARG A 361 6.61 -4.05 12.36
C ARG A 361 7.89 -3.58 13.04
N ILE A 362 7.94 -2.30 13.38
CA ILE A 362 9.13 -1.61 13.88
C ILE A 362 8.81 -1.04 15.25
N TYR A 363 9.40 -1.63 16.28
CA TYR A 363 9.25 -1.21 17.66
C TYR A 363 10.46 -0.40 18.12
N GLY A 364 10.19 0.68 18.86
CA GLY A 364 11.21 1.43 19.59
C GLY A 364 10.65 1.97 20.89
N ASN A 365 11.45 1.92 21.95
CA ASN A 365 11.14 2.50 23.24
C ASN A 365 12.29 3.38 23.71
N ARG A 366 12.07 4.69 23.84
CA ARG A 366 13.13 5.63 24.22
C ARG A 366 13.53 5.57 25.69
N LYS A 367 12.66 5.05 26.57
CA LYS A 367 12.95 4.90 28.01
C LYS A 367 13.78 3.65 28.29
N THR A 368 13.39 2.51 27.74
CA THR A 368 14.14 1.25 27.89
C THR A 368 15.30 1.14 26.90
N LYS A 369 15.29 1.97 25.85
CA LYS A 369 16.22 1.98 24.72
C LYS A 369 16.25 0.67 23.95
N GLU A 370 15.11 -0.02 23.93
CA GLU A 370 14.93 -1.28 23.22
C GLU A 370 14.27 -1.07 21.87
N PHE A 371 14.76 -1.80 20.88
CA PHE A 371 14.30 -1.75 19.50
C PHE A 371 14.13 -3.16 18.97
N ALA A 372 13.09 -3.39 18.20
CA ALA A 372 12.86 -4.69 17.57
C ALA A 372 12.16 -4.53 16.23
N VAL A 373 12.43 -5.48 15.32
CA VAL A 373 11.85 -5.49 13.98
C VAL A 373 11.31 -6.87 13.71
N TRP A 374 10.09 -6.93 13.18
CA TRP A 374 9.51 -8.13 12.59
C TRP A 374 9.31 -7.92 11.10
N LEU A 375 9.62 -8.96 10.32
CA LEU A 375 9.30 -9.07 8.91
C LEU A 375 8.38 -10.28 8.72
N ASP A 376 7.22 -10.08 8.11
CA ASP A 376 6.24 -11.12 7.81
C ASP A 376 5.90 -11.99 9.03
N GLY A 377 5.72 -11.31 10.18
CA GLY A 377 5.37 -11.91 11.47
C GLY A 377 6.54 -12.55 12.24
N LYS A 378 7.74 -12.66 11.66
CA LYS A 378 8.92 -13.24 12.30
C LYS A 378 9.84 -12.14 12.83
N GLN A 379 10.31 -12.27 14.08
CA GLN A 379 11.26 -11.30 14.65
C GLN A 379 12.59 -11.40 13.89
N ALA A 380 12.92 -10.36 13.13
CA ALA A 380 14.11 -10.31 12.30
C ALA A 380 15.33 -9.76 13.07
N ALA A 381 15.11 -8.85 14.01
CA ALA A 381 16.17 -8.31 14.86
C ALA A 381 15.66 -7.69 16.16
N ARG A 382 16.57 -7.55 17.13
CA ARG A 382 16.37 -6.80 18.38
C ARG A 382 17.70 -6.18 18.81
N TRP A 383 17.64 -4.96 19.33
CA TRP A 383 18.79 -4.22 19.85
C TRP A 383 18.43 -3.49 21.14
N LYS A 384 19.45 -3.15 21.92
CA LYS A 384 19.36 -2.27 23.07
C LYS A 384 20.51 -1.26 23.02
N ASP A 385 20.21 0.03 23.09
CA ASP A 385 21.24 1.05 23.27
C ASP A 385 21.69 1.04 24.74
N GLY A 386 23.01 0.91 24.95
CA GLY A 386 23.64 0.87 26.26
C GLY A 386 24.19 2.20 26.73
N ASP A 387 24.04 3.29 25.97
CA ASP A 387 24.47 4.62 26.40
C ASP A 387 23.44 5.24 27.35
N ASP A 388 23.67 5.13 28.66
CA ASP A 388 22.81 5.68 29.71
C ASP A 388 22.69 7.22 29.67
N ASP A 389 23.70 7.93 29.16
CA ASP A 389 23.76 9.39 29.15
C ASP A 389 22.92 10.03 28.03
N PHE A 390 22.43 9.23 27.09
CA PHE A 390 21.62 9.70 25.98
C PHE A 390 20.13 9.35 26.15
N ALA A 391 19.26 10.35 26.03
CA ALA A 391 17.82 10.15 25.88
C ALA A 391 17.30 11.07 24.76
N PRO A 392 16.71 10.53 23.67
CA PRO A 392 16.12 11.40 22.66
C PRO A 392 14.86 12.07 23.22
N MET A 393 14.77 13.39 23.06
CA MET A 393 13.59 14.17 23.45
C MET A 393 12.65 14.46 22.27
N GLY A 394 13.05 14.05 21.08
CA GLY A 394 12.28 14.26 19.86
C GLY A 394 11.03 13.38 19.81
N ASN A 395 9.98 13.91 19.18
CA ASN A 395 8.71 13.20 18.98
C ASN A 395 8.40 13.01 17.49
N SER A 396 9.34 13.34 16.60
CA SER A 396 9.14 13.15 15.17
C SER A 396 9.47 11.73 14.74
N ILE A 397 8.68 11.23 13.78
CA ILE A 397 9.03 10.10 12.94
C ILE A 397 9.32 10.59 11.54
N VAL A 398 10.26 9.95 10.85
CA VAL A 398 10.60 10.32 9.47
C VAL A 398 10.87 9.07 8.65
N PHE A 399 10.14 8.93 7.55
CA PHE A 399 10.34 7.90 6.54
C PHE A 399 11.24 8.43 5.43
N TYR A 400 12.17 7.60 4.97
CA TYR A 400 13.09 7.93 3.88
C TYR A 400 13.05 6.85 2.82
N ASN A 401 12.90 7.24 1.56
CA ASN A 401 13.35 6.45 0.43
C ASN A 401 14.78 6.86 0.10
N GLN A 402 15.70 5.91 0.17
CA GLN A 402 17.12 6.08 -0.15
C GLN A 402 17.53 5.25 -1.38
N GLY A 403 16.57 4.60 -2.04
CA GLY A 403 16.80 3.69 -3.16
C GLY A 403 17.03 4.35 -4.52
N GLY A 404 17.37 5.65 -4.54
CA GLY A 404 17.52 6.39 -5.78
C GLY A 404 16.17 6.52 -6.50
N SER A 405 16.07 5.87 -7.66
CA SER A 405 14.88 5.78 -8.50
C SER A 405 14.05 4.50 -8.29
N SER A 406 14.35 3.71 -7.25
CA SER A 406 13.47 2.60 -6.88
C SER A 406 12.18 3.16 -6.31
N SER A 407 11.05 2.71 -6.85
CA SER A 407 9.75 3.02 -6.26
C SER A 407 9.61 2.34 -4.90
N LEU A 408 8.90 3.02 -4.00
CA LEU A 408 8.53 2.55 -2.68
C LEU A 408 7.09 2.98 -2.39
N ARG A 409 6.27 2.02 -1.99
CA ARG A 409 4.87 2.21 -1.59
C ARG A 409 4.70 1.65 -0.18
N LEU A 410 4.19 2.48 0.73
CA LEU A 410 3.86 2.09 2.10
C LEU A 410 2.34 2.10 2.23
N LYS A 411 1.77 0.94 2.52
CA LYS A 411 0.35 0.74 2.75
C LYS A 411 0.08 0.50 4.22
N ASP A 412 -1.17 0.70 4.63
CA ASP A 412 -1.67 0.33 5.96
C ASP A 412 -0.77 0.82 7.11
N THR A 413 -0.24 2.04 6.99
CA THR A 413 0.72 2.55 7.97
C THR A 413 0.01 2.94 9.27
N THR A 414 0.30 2.21 10.35
CA THR A 414 -0.31 2.39 11.68
C THR A 414 0.75 2.52 12.78
N ILE A 415 0.33 2.95 13.97
CA ILE A 415 1.17 3.12 15.16
C ILE A 415 0.51 2.64 16.45
#